data_AF-A0A8S8Y246-F1
#
_entry.id   AF-A0A8S8Y246-F1
#
_cell.length_a   1.000
_cell.length_b   1.000
_cell.length_c   1.000
_cell.angle_alpha   90.00
_cell.angle_beta   90.00
_cell.angle_gamma   90.00
#
_symmetry.space_group_name_H-M   'P 1'
#
loop_
_entity.id
_entity.type
_entity.pdbx_description
1 polymer ?
#
loop_
_entity_poly.entity_id
_entity_poly.type
_entity_poly.pdbx_seq_one_letter_code
_entity_poly.pdbx_strand_id
1 'polypeptide(L)'
;MSWLANIATSCEKILQEIRNLQRSELAEAGEGFDVKKQVGSSTMAHKKNPIKSENASGLARIVRSFIIPTYENALLWHERDLANSSSERFTLSHAPTLAEDVMAKTADVLTNMWVDKDRCLANIHSQKGLVMAEKVMIELVDHGVPRDEAHEVLREASFTALANDEELIDVCSRTPAISAAFPPRNSKRCLTR
;
A
#
# COMPACT_ATOMS: atom_id res chain seq x y z
N MET A 1 25.42 9.07 -5.83
CA MET A 1 24.53 8.06 -6.44
C MET A 1 23.55 7.45 -5.43
N SER A 2 24.01 6.91 -4.30
CA SER A 2 23.14 6.20 -3.33
C SER A 2 21.93 7.01 -2.86
N TRP A 3 22.08 8.33 -2.69
CA TRP A 3 20.95 9.22 -2.35
C TRP A 3 19.88 9.27 -3.44
N LEU A 4 20.26 9.43 -4.72
CA LEU A 4 19.33 9.41 -5.85
C LEU A 4 18.60 8.07 -5.96
N ALA A 5 19.33 6.97 -5.75
CA ALA A 5 18.74 5.64 -5.76
C ALA A 5 17.72 5.44 -4.63
N ASN A 6 17.99 5.97 -3.43
CA ASN A 6 17.03 5.93 -2.32
C ASN A 6 15.78 6.75 -2.63
N ILE A 7 15.92 7.95 -3.19
CA ILE A 7 14.77 8.76 -3.63
C ILE A 7 13.93 7.99 -4.65
N ALA A 8 14.56 7.46 -5.70
CA ALA A 8 13.86 6.70 -6.73
C ALA A 8 13.14 5.46 -6.13
N THR A 9 13.73 4.81 -5.13
CA THR A 9 13.10 3.70 -4.39
C THR A 9 11.88 4.15 -3.60
N SER A 10 11.98 5.27 -2.89
CA SER A 10 10.84 5.84 -2.16
C SER A 10 9.70 6.24 -3.10
N CYS A 11 10.01 6.84 -4.25
CA CYS A 11 9.04 7.13 -5.30
C CYS A 11 8.38 5.84 -5.84
N GLU A 12 9.16 4.82 -6.21
CA GLU A 12 8.60 3.55 -6.68
C GLU A 12 7.71 2.89 -5.64
N LYS A 13 8.05 2.95 -4.34
CA LYS A 13 7.19 2.44 -3.27
C LYS A 13 5.81 3.11 -3.27
N ILE A 14 5.77 4.44 -3.37
CA ILE A 14 4.51 5.21 -3.43
C ILE A 14 3.72 4.83 -4.68
N LEU A 15 4.38 4.84 -5.84
CA LEU A 15 3.76 4.53 -7.12
C LEU A 15 3.27 3.07 -7.21
N GLN A 16 3.96 2.14 -6.57
CA GLN A 16 3.52 0.75 -6.45
C GLN A 16 2.22 0.65 -5.64
N GLU A 17 2.08 1.43 -4.58
CA GLU A 17 0.84 1.46 -3.80
C GLU A 17 -0.32 2.04 -4.61
N ILE A 18 -0.09 3.11 -5.38
CA ILE A 18 -1.10 3.67 -6.28
C ILE A 18 -1.55 2.62 -7.31
N ARG A 19 -0.61 1.84 -7.86
CA ARG A 19 -0.93 0.74 -8.77
C ARG A 19 -1.75 -0.37 -8.10
N ASN A 20 -1.47 -0.67 -6.83
CA ASN A 20 -2.25 -1.64 -6.06
C ASN A 20 -3.68 -1.14 -5.84
N LEU A 21 -3.85 0.07 -5.31
CA LEU A 21 -5.15 0.65 -5.00
C LEU A 21 -6.04 0.83 -6.25
N GLN A 22 -5.42 1.02 -7.42
CA GLN A 22 -6.13 1.18 -8.70
C GLN A 22 -6.57 -0.14 -9.33
N ARG A 23 -6.17 -1.30 -8.78
CA ARG A 23 -6.65 -2.60 -9.28
C ARG A 23 -8.17 -2.68 -9.21
N SER A 24 -8.77 -3.33 -10.20
CA SER A 24 -10.23 -3.42 -10.35
C SER A 24 -10.94 -4.03 -9.13
N GLU A 25 -10.27 -4.92 -8.39
CA GLU A 25 -10.85 -5.53 -7.19
C GLU A 25 -10.95 -4.51 -6.03
N LEU A 26 -9.97 -3.61 -5.91
CA LEU A 26 -9.91 -2.60 -4.84
C LEU A 26 -10.61 -1.31 -5.27
N ALA A 27 -10.12 -0.68 -6.34
CA ALA A 27 -10.62 0.58 -6.91
C ALA A 27 -10.73 1.73 -5.90
N GLU A 28 -9.82 1.81 -4.93
CA GLU A 28 -9.87 2.78 -3.83
C GLU A 28 -9.22 4.12 -4.18
N ALA A 29 -8.17 4.08 -4.99
CA ALA A 29 -7.47 5.27 -5.45
C ALA A 29 -6.78 4.96 -6.77
N GLY A 30 -6.38 5.99 -7.50
CA GLY A 30 -5.64 5.79 -8.73
C GLY A 30 -5.22 7.08 -9.41
N GLU A 31 -4.41 6.93 -10.45
CA GLU A 31 -4.00 8.04 -11.30
C GLU A 31 -5.20 8.78 -11.88
N GLY A 32 -5.09 10.11 -11.90
CA GLY A 32 -6.01 10.97 -12.63
C GLY A 32 -5.99 10.63 -14.12
N PHE A 33 -7.17 10.59 -14.73
CA PHE A 33 -7.35 10.34 -16.17
C PHE A 33 -7.85 11.60 -16.85
N ASP A 34 -7.04 12.18 -17.75
CA ASP A 34 -7.53 13.21 -18.66
C ASP A 34 -8.33 12.54 -19.77
N VAL A 35 -9.66 12.53 -19.60
CA VAL A 35 -10.61 11.91 -20.53
C VAL A 35 -10.50 12.48 -21.96
N LYS A 36 -9.95 13.70 -22.14
CA LYS A 36 -9.79 14.33 -23.44
C LYS A 36 -8.49 13.95 -24.15
N LYS A 37 -7.44 13.59 -23.41
CA LYS A 37 -6.09 13.34 -23.98
C LYS A 37 -5.63 11.88 -23.86
N GLN A 38 -6.13 11.14 -22.89
CA GLN A 38 -5.66 9.80 -22.59
C GLN A 38 -6.61 8.76 -23.16
N VAL A 39 -6.25 8.18 -24.30
CA VAL A 39 -6.89 6.97 -24.82
C VAL A 39 -6.43 5.82 -23.95
N GLY A 40 -7.34 5.16 -23.24
CA GLY A 40 -7.03 4.02 -22.36
C GLY A 40 -6.42 2.85 -23.15
N SER A 41 -7.26 1.95 -23.67
CA SER A 41 -6.85 0.86 -24.58
C SER A 41 -7.60 1.01 -25.90
N SER A 42 -6.96 0.67 -27.03
CA SER A 42 -7.53 0.79 -28.38
C SER A 42 -8.86 0.06 -28.57
N THR A 43 -9.11 -0.98 -27.77
CA THR A 43 -10.34 -1.81 -27.80
C THR A 43 -11.22 -1.69 -26.55
N MET A 44 -10.76 -1.05 -25.47
CA MET A 44 -11.48 -0.97 -24.19
C MET A 44 -11.44 0.46 -23.64
N ALA A 45 -12.45 1.25 -23.99
CA ALA A 45 -12.56 2.65 -23.60
C ALA A 45 -12.63 2.90 -22.08
N HIS A 46 -13.06 1.91 -21.30
CA HIS A 46 -13.15 2.00 -19.84
C HIS A 46 -11.83 1.62 -19.12
N LYS A 47 -10.82 1.10 -19.82
CA LYS A 47 -9.59 0.58 -19.21
C LYS A 47 -8.67 1.73 -18.78
N LYS A 48 -8.62 1.98 -17.47
CA LYS A 48 -7.81 3.02 -16.84
C LYS A 48 -6.56 2.43 -16.18
N ASN A 49 -5.46 2.32 -16.92
CA ASN A 49 -4.19 1.80 -16.39
C ASN A 49 -3.32 2.90 -15.72
N PRO A 50 -2.61 2.61 -14.62
CA PRO A 50 -1.67 3.53 -13.97
C PRO A 50 -0.34 3.65 -14.74
N ILE A 51 -0.38 4.18 -15.96
CA ILE A 51 0.76 4.16 -16.89
C ILE A 51 1.94 5.02 -16.40
N LYS A 52 1.68 6.14 -15.69
CA LYS A 52 2.75 7.01 -15.20
C LYS A 52 3.50 6.35 -14.05
N SER A 53 2.77 5.71 -13.15
CA SER A 53 3.29 4.95 -12.02
C SER A 53 4.08 3.74 -12.50
N GLU A 54 3.58 3.01 -13.50
CA GLU A 54 4.30 1.88 -14.12
C GLU A 54 5.60 2.36 -14.79
N ASN A 55 5.54 3.44 -15.57
CA ASN A 55 6.70 3.99 -16.25
C ASN A 55 7.77 4.48 -15.26
N ALA A 56 7.39 5.31 -14.28
CA ALA A 56 8.31 5.83 -13.28
C ALA A 56 8.89 4.72 -12.38
N SER A 57 8.13 3.66 -12.08
CA SER A 57 8.66 2.46 -11.41
C SER A 57 9.77 1.79 -12.24
N GLY A 58 9.60 1.71 -13.56
CA GLY A 58 10.62 1.20 -14.47
C GLY A 58 11.90 2.04 -14.47
N LEU A 59 11.76 3.36 -14.53
CA LEU A 59 12.90 4.29 -14.51
C LEU A 59 13.62 4.26 -13.14
N ALA A 60 12.89 4.12 -12.04
CA ALA A 60 13.49 3.99 -10.71
C ALA A 60 14.44 2.78 -10.61
N ARG A 61 14.13 1.67 -11.29
CA ARG A 61 15.02 0.50 -11.38
C ARG A 61 16.31 0.80 -12.11
N ILE A 62 16.26 1.61 -13.17
CA ILE A 62 17.45 2.06 -13.91
C ILE A 62 18.29 3.02 -13.04
N VAL A 63 17.67 3.94 -12.31
CA VAL A 63 18.42 4.80 -11.37
C VAL A 63 19.17 3.97 -10.33
N ARG A 64 18.54 2.92 -9.78
CA ARG A 64 19.20 2.01 -8.83
C ARG A 64 20.32 1.19 -9.46
N SER A 65 20.22 0.79 -10.74
CA SER A 65 21.27 -0.01 -11.38
C SER A 65 22.60 0.74 -11.47
N PHE A 66 22.58 2.07 -11.47
CA PHE A 66 23.80 2.89 -11.43
C PHE A 66 24.56 2.86 -10.09
N ILE A 67 24.00 2.26 -9.04
CA ILE A 67 24.74 2.03 -7.77
C ILE A 67 26.01 1.21 -8.05
N ILE A 68 25.87 0.06 -8.70
CA ILE A 68 26.96 -0.90 -8.89
C ILE A 68 28.19 -0.23 -9.57
N PRO A 69 28.07 0.35 -10.77
CA PRO A 69 29.22 0.99 -11.42
C PRO A 69 29.75 2.17 -10.62
N THR A 70 28.91 2.88 -9.85
CA THR A 70 29.40 3.97 -8.99
C THR A 70 30.27 3.48 -7.84
N TYR A 71 29.92 2.35 -7.21
CA TYR A 71 30.72 1.78 -6.13
C TYR A 71 32.01 1.13 -6.68
N GLU A 72 31.95 0.48 -7.84
CA GLU A 72 33.13 -0.09 -8.49
C GLU A 72 34.15 0.97 -8.92
N ASN A 73 33.69 2.18 -9.28
CA ASN A 73 34.56 3.33 -9.58
C ASN A 73 35.42 3.79 -8.39
N ALA A 74 35.18 3.33 -7.16
CA ALA A 74 36.00 3.68 -6.00
C ALA A 74 37.39 3.01 -6.00
N LEU A 75 37.57 1.95 -6.80
CA LEU A 75 38.78 1.11 -6.81
C LEU A 75 39.84 1.64 -7.79
N LEU A 76 40.23 2.91 -7.66
CA LEU A 76 41.26 3.52 -8.50
C LEU A 76 42.67 3.10 -8.07
N TRP A 77 43.58 2.97 -9.03
CA TRP A 77 44.97 2.57 -8.80
C TRP A 77 45.84 3.77 -8.40
N HIS A 78 46.51 3.66 -7.24
CA HIS A 78 47.47 4.64 -6.70
C HIS A 78 46.92 6.08 -6.68
N GLU A 79 47.59 7.03 -7.36
CA GLU A 79 47.17 8.44 -7.40
C GLU A 79 45.94 8.69 -8.30
N ARG A 80 45.75 7.88 -9.33
CA ARG A 80 44.54 7.77 -10.19
C ARG A 80 44.75 6.84 -11.39
N ASP A 81 43.66 6.27 -11.86
CA ASP A 81 43.50 5.84 -13.26
C ASP A 81 42.26 6.53 -13.89
N LEU A 82 41.90 6.17 -15.13
CA LEU A 82 40.82 6.80 -15.89
C LEU A 82 39.58 5.89 -16.06
N ALA A 83 39.53 4.72 -15.43
CA ALA A 83 38.47 3.73 -15.63
C ALA A 83 37.09 4.25 -15.22
N ASN A 84 37.02 5.11 -14.20
CA ASN A 84 35.76 5.75 -13.77
C ASN A 84 35.19 6.72 -14.82
N SER A 85 36.03 7.32 -15.69
CA SER A 85 35.60 8.39 -16.60
C SER A 85 34.56 7.94 -17.61
N SER A 86 34.67 6.71 -18.12
CA SER A 86 33.73 6.19 -19.13
C SER A 86 32.38 5.83 -18.52
N SER A 87 32.36 5.25 -17.31
CA SER A 87 31.13 4.92 -16.59
C SER A 87 30.44 6.17 -16.03
N GLU A 88 31.20 7.17 -15.57
CA GLU A 88 30.67 8.44 -15.06
C GLU A 88 29.93 9.26 -16.11
N ARG A 89 30.27 9.11 -17.40
CA ARG A 89 29.50 9.69 -18.51
C ARG A 89 28.06 9.21 -18.54
N PHE A 90 27.77 8.02 -18.00
CA PHE A 90 26.41 7.51 -17.85
C PHE A 90 25.87 7.82 -16.45
N THR A 91 26.59 7.44 -15.40
CA THR A 91 26.08 7.54 -14.02
C THR A 91 25.82 9.00 -13.62
N LEU A 92 26.67 9.95 -13.97
CA LEU A 92 26.51 11.36 -13.58
C LEU A 92 25.51 12.12 -14.44
N SER A 93 25.32 11.74 -15.71
CA SER A 93 24.41 12.46 -16.62
C SER A 93 22.99 11.87 -16.60
N HIS A 94 22.87 10.54 -16.59
CA HIS A 94 21.58 9.86 -16.70
C HIS A 94 20.90 9.71 -15.33
N ALA A 95 21.64 9.42 -14.26
CA ALA A 95 21.00 9.18 -12.96
C ALA A 95 20.23 10.40 -12.41
N PRO A 96 20.78 11.64 -12.42
CA PRO A 96 20.03 12.80 -11.96
C PRO A 96 18.82 13.10 -12.85
N THR A 97 18.98 13.01 -14.17
CA THR A 97 17.90 13.25 -15.15
C THR A 97 16.76 12.26 -14.97
N LEU A 98 17.05 10.97 -14.84
CA LEU A 98 16.04 9.94 -14.63
C LEU A 98 15.41 10.05 -13.24
N ALA A 99 16.18 10.41 -12.22
CA ALA A 99 15.64 10.63 -10.88
C ALA A 99 14.69 11.83 -10.85
N GLU A 100 15.02 12.92 -11.54
CA GLU A 100 14.14 14.08 -11.71
C GLU A 100 12.83 13.70 -12.40
N ASP A 101 12.89 12.95 -13.50
CA ASP A 101 11.69 12.48 -14.20
C ASP A 101 10.81 11.57 -13.32
N VAL A 102 11.43 10.66 -12.55
CA VAL A 102 10.71 9.84 -11.55
C VAL A 102 10.02 10.72 -10.50
N MET A 103 10.71 11.72 -9.96
CA MET A 103 10.12 12.64 -8.97
C MET A 103 8.99 13.48 -9.57
N ALA A 104 9.19 14.03 -10.77
CA ALA A 104 8.21 14.86 -11.45
C ALA A 104 6.93 14.08 -11.75
N LYS A 105 7.05 12.85 -12.27
CA LYS A 105 5.91 11.94 -12.47
C LYS A 105 5.24 11.56 -11.16
N THR A 106 6.01 11.33 -10.11
CA THR A 106 5.44 11.05 -8.77
C THR A 106 4.63 12.22 -8.26
N ALA A 107 5.16 13.45 -8.36
CA ALA A 107 4.46 14.66 -7.96
C ALA A 107 3.18 14.88 -8.77
N ASP A 108 3.23 14.69 -10.09
CA ASP A 108 2.07 14.81 -10.98
C ASP A 108 0.98 13.78 -10.66
N VAL A 109 1.36 12.52 -10.41
CA VAL A 109 0.44 11.47 -10.00
C VAL A 109 -0.23 11.84 -8.67
N LEU A 110 0.54 12.21 -7.64
CA LEU A 110 0.00 12.57 -6.32
C LEU A 110 -0.87 13.83 -6.35
N THR A 111 -0.60 14.76 -7.26
CA THR A 111 -1.39 16.00 -7.42
C THR A 111 -2.75 15.72 -8.05
N ASN A 112 -2.80 14.78 -9.00
CA ASN A 112 -3.98 14.55 -9.84
C ASN A 112 -4.73 13.25 -9.52
N MET A 113 -4.27 12.44 -8.57
CA MET A 113 -4.91 11.18 -8.23
C MET A 113 -6.33 11.38 -7.70
N TRP A 114 -7.20 10.42 -7.99
CA TRP A 114 -8.52 10.33 -7.38
C TRP A 114 -8.49 9.37 -6.18
N VAL A 115 -9.40 9.59 -5.24
CA VAL A 115 -9.62 8.74 -4.07
C VAL A 115 -11.12 8.54 -3.91
N ASP A 116 -11.55 7.29 -3.78
CA ASP A 116 -12.95 6.91 -3.58
C ASP A 116 -13.17 6.43 -2.15
N LYS A 117 -13.65 7.35 -1.30
CA LYS A 117 -13.93 7.09 0.11
C LYS A 117 -15.00 6.03 0.30
N ASP A 118 -16.03 6.02 -0.54
CA ASP A 118 -17.15 5.09 -0.41
C ASP A 118 -16.69 3.67 -0.76
N ARG A 119 -15.80 3.54 -1.76
CA ARG A 119 -15.14 2.28 -2.08
C ARG A 119 -14.23 1.79 -0.97
N CYS A 120 -13.41 2.65 -0.36
CA CYS A 120 -12.61 2.28 0.81
C CYS A 120 -13.50 1.74 1.94
N LEU A 121 -14.61 2.42 2.23
CA LEU A 121 -15.54 2.00 3.28
C LEU A 121 -16.22 0.67 2.93
N ALA A 122 -16.64 0.48 1.68
CA ALA A 122 -17.19 -0.77 1.19
C ALA A 122 -16.18 -1.93 1.29
N ASN A 123 -14.90 -1.69 1.00
CA ASN A 123 -13.86 -2.70 1.12
C ASN A 123 -13.61 -3.09 2.59
N ILE A 124 -13.71 -2.14 3.52
CA ILE A 124 -13.68 -2.43 4.97
C ILE A 124 -14.90 -3.29 5.37
N HIS A 125 -16.11 -2.89 4.95
CA HIS A 125 -17.33 -3.64 5.25
C HIS A 125 -17.38 -5.02 4.62
N SER A 126 -16.69 -5.24 3.50
CA SER A 126 -16.60 -6.57 2.87
C SER A 126 -15.92 -7.60 3.77
N GLN A 127 -15.15 -7.17 4.77
CA GLN A 127 -14.56 -8.05 5.78
C GLN A 127 -15.50 -8.40 6.94
N LYS A 128 -16.75 -7.91 6.94
CA LYS A 128 -17.79 -8.27 7.92
C LYS A 128 -17.35 -8.11 9.38
N GLY A 129 -16.65 -7.01 9.64
CA GLY A 129 -16.16 -6.66 10.97
C GLY A 129 -14.96 -7.48 11.46
N LEU A 130 -14.44 -8.45 10.69
CA LEU A 130 -13.28 -9.27 11.10
C LEU A 130 -12.03 -8.44 11.40
N VAL A 131 -11.86 -7.31 10.72
CA VAL A 131 -10.78 -6.33 11.00
C VAL A 131 -10.83 -5.78 12.43
N MET A 132 -12.00 -5.80 13.08
CA MET A 132 -12.19 -5.32 14.45
C MET A 132 -11.90 -6.38 15.51
N ALA A 133 -11.55 -7.62 15.13
CA ALA A 133 -11.31 -8.71 16.07
C ALA A 133 -10.25 -8.34 17.12
N GLU A 134 -9.12 -7.77 16.72
CA GLU A 134 -8.08 -7.35 17.67
C GLU A 134 -8.62 -6.40 18.75
N LYS A 135 -9.48 -5.45 18.36
CA LYS A 135 -10.09 -4.51 19.30
C LYS A 135 -11.04 -5.19 20.28
N VAL A 136 -11.84 -6.15 19.80
CA VAL A 136 -12.71 -6.95 20.67
C VAL A 136 -11.89 -7.73 21.68
N MET A 137 -10.76 -8.32 21.28
CA MET A 137 -9.87 -9.06 22.17
C MET A 137 -9.32 -8.18 23.29
N ILE A 138 -8.81 -6.99 22.94
CA ILE A 138 -8.28 -6.03 23.92
C ILE A 138 -9.38 -5.65 24.91
N GLU A 139 -10.58 -5.34 24.43
CA GLU A 139 -11.67 -4.89 25.28
C GLU A 139 -12.20 -6.01 26.18
N LEU A 140 -12.21 -7.27 25.73
CA LEU A 140 -12.52 -8.44 26.57
C LEU A 140 -11.55 -8.57 27.74
N VAL A 141 -10.25 -8.40 27.47
CA VAL A 141 -9.21 -8.43 28.50
C VAL A 141 -9.38 -7.29 29.50
N ASP A 142 -9.71 -6.08 29.01
CA ASP A 142 -9.96 -4.91 29.85
C ASP A 142 -11.20 -5.08 30.75
N HIS A 143 -12.17 -5.90 30.33
CA HIS A 143 -13.35 -6.28 31.13
C HIS A 143 -13.09 -7.48 32.06
N GLY A 144 -11.85 -7.95 32.17
CA GLY A 144 -11.44 -8.97 33.14
C GLY A 144 -11.48 -10.40 32.63
N VAL A 145 -11.67 -10.63 31.32
CA VAL A 145 -11.54 -11.96 30.72
C VAL A 145 -10.04 -12.30 30.58
N PRO A 146 -9.57 -13.46 31.06
CA PRO A 146 -8.18 -13.88 30.84
C PRO A 146 -7.82 -13.89 29.35
N ARG A 147 -6.62 -13.43 29.00
CA ARG A 147 -6.20 -13.27 27.60
C ARG A 147 -6.33 -14.54 26.77
N ASP A 148 -5.96 -15.69 27.33
CA ASP A 148 -6.02 -16.97 26.63
C ASP A 148 -7.48 -17.39 26.34
N GLU A 149 -8.37 -17.11 27.29
CA GLU A 149 -9.81 -17.34 27.14
C GLU A 149 -10.42 -16.36 26.11
N ALA A 150 -10.11 -15.08 26.20
CA ALA A 150 -10.58 -14.06 25.26
C ALA A 150 -10.12 -14.37 23.83
N HIS A 151 -8.88 -14.82 23.66
CA HIS A 151 -8.35 -15.24 22.37
C HIS A 151 -9.12 -16.43 21.80
N GLU A 152 -9.33 -17.49 22.59
CA GLU A 152 -9.99 -18.70 22.09
C GLU A 152 -11.46 -18.46 21.75
N VAL A 153 -12.19 -17.77 22.61
CA VAL A 153 -13.61 -17.45 22.39
C VAL A 153 -13.78 -16.55 21.15
N LEU A 154 -12.92 -15.55 20.97
CA LEU A 154 -12.98 -14.69 19.79
C LEU A 154 -12.54 -15.42 18.51
N ARG A 155 -11.57 -16.33 18.60
CA ARG A 155 -11.13 -17.18 17.49
C ARG A 155 -12.29 -18.02 16.98
N GLU A 156 -13.01 -18.70 17.89
CA GLU A 156 -14.20 -19.48 17.54
C GLU A 156 -15.32 -18.61 16.93
N ALA A 157 -15.57 -17.43 17.50
CA ALA A 157 -16.54 -16.48 16.95
C ALA A 157 -16.15 -16.02 15.53
N SER A 158 -14.86 -15.78 15.28
CA SER A 158 -14.36 -15.36 13.97
C SER A 158 -14.49 -16.47 12.93
N PHE A 159 -14.20 -17.73 13.29
CA PHE A 159 -14.43 -18.87 12.41
C PHE A 159 -15.92 -19.09 12.11
N THR A 160 -16.78 -18.88 13.10
CA THR A 160 -18.24 -18.98 12.92
C THR A 160 -18.75 -17.89 11.97
N ALA A 161 -18.28 -16.65 12.13
CA ALA A 161 -18.62 -15.54 11.23
C ALA A 161 -18.22 -15.84 9.78
N LEU A 162 -17.02 -16.37 9.58
CA LEU A 162 -16.52 -16.72 8.25
C LEU A 162 -17.29 -17.90 7.62
N ALA A 163 -17.58 -18.94 8.41
CA ALA A 163 -18.28 -20.13 7.92
C ALA A 163 -19.74 -19.85 7.53
N ASN A 164 -20.40 -18.95 8.25
CA ASN A 164 -21.80 -18.60 8.05
C ASN A 164 -22.01 -17.33 7.21
N ASP A 165 -20.92 -16.68 6.78
CA ASP A 165 -20.96 -15.42 6.04
C ASP A 165 -21.71 -14.30 6.81
N GLU A 166 -21.49 -14.22 8.12
CA GLU A 166 -22.15 -13.28 9.05
C GLU A 166 -21.20 -12.16 9.51
N GLU A 167 -21.78 -11.05 9.99
CA GLU A 167 -21.03 -9.99 10.66
C GLU A 167 -20.46 -10.47 12.00
N LEU A 168 -19.17 -10.20 12.26
CA LEU A 168 -18.52 -10.62 13.51
C LEU A 168 -19.24 -10.08 14.75
N ILE A 169 -19.80 -8.87 14.68
CA ILE A 169 -20.59 -8.26 15.75
C ILE A 169 -21.81 -9.11 16.11
N ASP A 170 -22.49 -9.69 15.12
CA ASP A 170 -23.71 -10.47 15.33
C ASP A 170 -23.37 -11.81 15.99
N VAL A 171 -22.27 -12.44 15.59
CA VAL A 171 -21.75 -13.64 16.26
C VAL A 171 -21.35 -13.33 17.70
N CYS A 172 -20.53 -12.29 17.91
CA CYS A 172 -20.09 -11.86 19.23
C CYS A 172 -21.27 -11.54 20.18
N SER A 173 -22.33 -10.92 19.66
CA SER A 173 -23.52 -10.58 20.45
C SER A 173 -24.30 -11.81 20.94
N ARG A 174 -24.18 -12.95 20.24
CA ARG A 174 -24.86 -14.21 20.56
C ARG A 174 -23.98 -15.17 21.35
N THR A 175 -22.66 -14.95 21.39
CA THR A 175 -21.71 -15.73 22.19
C THR A 175 -21.79 -15.31 23.67
N PRO A 176 -22.24 -16.16 24.60
CA PRO A 176 -22.43 -15.78 26.01
C PRO A 176 -21.15 -15.27 26.68
N ALA A 177 -20.01 -15.91 26.43
CA ALA A 177 -18.72 -15.52 26.99
C ALA A 177 -18.25 -14.12 26.54
N ILE A 178 -18.65 -13.68 25.34
CA ILE A 178 -18.33 -12.34 24.83
C ILE A 178 -19.39 -11.33 25.29
N SER A 179 -20.67 -11.64 25.06
CA SER A 179 -21.79 -10.75 25.38
C SER A 179 -21.91 -10.41 26.87
N ALA A 180 -21.51 -11.31 27.77
CA ALA A 180 -21.49 -11.03 29.20
C ALA A 180 -20.50 -9.93 29.60
N ALA A 181 -19.39 -9.77 28.85
CA ALA A 181 -18.41 -8.73 29.07
C ALA A 181 -18.88 -7.34 28.56
N PHE A 182 -19.87 -7.30 27.66
CA PHE A 182 -20.35 -6.08 27.02
C PHE A 182 -21.81 -5.75 27.39
N PRO A 183 -22.08 -4.90 28.40
CA PRO A 183 -23.44 -4.44 28.68
C PRO A 183 -24.06 -3.73 27.45
N PRO A 184 -25.39 -3.76 27.28
CA PRO A 184 -26.08 -3.39 26.04
C PRO A 184 -25.89 -1.94 25.55
N ARG A 185 -25.26 -1.07 26.35
CA ARG A 185 -24.88 0.31 25.95
C ARG A 185 -23.53 0.40 25.22
N ASN A 186 -22.65 -0.59 25.33
CA ASN A 186 -21.27 -0.53 24.81
C ASN A 186 -20.98 -1.47 23.62
N SER A 187 -21.84 -2.46 23.35
CA SER A 187 -21.61 -3.45 22.28
C SER A 187 -21.46 -2.83 20.89
N LYS A 188 -22.30 -1.86 20.53
CA LYS A 188 -22.17 -1.15 19.24
C LYS A 188 -20.99 -0.17 19.20
N ARG A 189 -20.49 0.29 20.35
CA ARG A 189 -19.47 1.36 20.42
C ARG A 189 -18.04 0.83 20.28
N CYS A 190 -17.77 -0.38 20.78
CA CYS A 190 -16.45 -1.02 20.65
C CYS A 190 -16.19 -1.56 19.23
N LEU A 191 -17.26 -1.77 18.46
CA LEU A 191 -17.25 -2.44 17.16
C LEU A 191 -17.46 -1.51 15.95
N THR A 192 -17.64 -0.20 16.18
CA THR A 192 -17.87 0.81 15.12
C THR A 192 -16.87 1.97 15.12
N ARG A 193 -15.88 1.95 16.02
CA ARG A 193 -14.83 2.98 16.15
C ARG A 193 -13.45 2.38 16.37
#